data_AF-A0A9D2RDF3-F1
#
_entry.id   AF-A0A9D2RDF3-F1
#
_cell.length_a   1.000
_cell.length_b   1.000
_cell.length_c   1.000
_cell.angle_alpha   90.00
_cell.angle_beta   90.00
_cell.angle_gamma   90.00
#
_symmetry.space_group_name_H-M   'P 1'
#
loop_
_entity.id
_entity.type
_entity.pdbx_description
1 polymer ?
#
loop_
_entity_poly.entity_id
_entity_poly.type
_entity_poly.pdbx_seq_one_letter_code
_entity_poly.pdbx_strand_id
1 'polypeptide(L)'
;LVQLFSERCTSKTLREYAEFVERVRKYAKTMVLEEAVERAVTECINEEILRDFLEKNRAEVIKVCLYEYNQEEHMKFVREEGFRQGHEQGTKSTQLENIKNLMKNTGWNAKESMKALGIPEEEQEKYQNKLQESKQ
;
A
#
# COMPACT_ATOMS: atom_id res chain seq x y z
N LEU A 1 -3.22 -6.20 -12.57
CA LEU A 1 -3.34 -7.12 -13.73
C LEU A 1 -2.00 -7.40 -14.44
N VAL A 2 -0.91 -6.69 -14.11
CA VAL A 2 0.43 -6.96 -14.68
C VAL A 2 1.23 -8.06 -13.92
N GLN A 3 0.79 -8.48 -12.74
CA GLN A 3 1.52 -9.46 -11.90
C GLN A 3 1.19 -10.94 -12.16
N LEU A 4 0.16 -11.27 -12.94
CA LEU A 4 -0.28 -12.67 -13.13
C LEU A 4 0.09 -13.29 -14.48
N PHE A 5 0.76 -12.56 -15.37
CA PHE A 5 1.13 -13.05 -16.70
C PHE A 5 2.61 -13.46 -16.83
N SER A 6 3.26 -13.79 -15.71
CA SER A 6 4.65 -14.29 -15.71
C SER A 6 4.78 -15.80 -15.90
N GLU A 7 3.68 -16.55 -15.93
CA GLU A 7 3.70 -18.01 -16.07
C GLU A 7 3.16 -18.43 -17.45
N ARG A 8 4.13 -18.71 -18.34
CA ARG A 8 3.99 -19.34 -19.67
C ARG A 8 3.27 -18.53 -20.75
N CYS A 9 4.03 -17.67 -21.42
CA CYS A 9 3.78 -17.34 -22.83
C CYS A 9 5.08 -17.03 -23.57
N THR A 10 5.43 -17.88 -24.55
CA THR A 10 6.59 -17.75 -25.45
C THR A 10 6.29 -16.91 -26.70
N SER A 11 5.27 -16.05 -26.66
CA SER A 11 4.90 -15.21 -27.81
C SER A 11 5.79 -13.97 -27.88
N LYS A 12 6.30 -13.66 -29.09
CA LYS A 12 7.10 -12.46 -29.40
C LYS A 12 6.44 -11.19 -28.84
N THR A 13 5.13 -11.06 -28.96
CA THR A 13 4.34 -9.92 -28.50
C THR A 13 4.36 -9.74 -26.98
N LEU A 14 4.36 -10.83 -26.20
CA LEU A 14 4.37 -10.73 -24.74
C LEU A 14 5.76 -10.35 -24.22
N ARG A 15 6.82 -10.79 -24.91
CA ARG A 15 8.19 -10.33 -24.64
C ARG A 15 8.33 -8.83 -24.94
N GLU A 16 7.79 -8.36 -26.06
CA GLU A 16 7.79 -6.94 -26.43
C GLU A 16 6.96 -6.08 -25.47
N TYR A 17 5.84 -6.60 -24.98
CA TYR A 17 5.06 -5.94 -23.95
C TYR A 17 5.82 -5.84 -22.62
N ALA A 18 6.49 -6.92 -22.19
CA ALA A 18 7.31 -6.91 -20.98
C ALA A 18 8.43 -5.86 -21.06
N GLU A 19 9.10 -5.77 -22.22
CA GLU A 19 10.13 -4.76 -22.51
C GLU A 19 9.56 -3.33 -22.43
N PHE A 20 8.39 -3.07 -23.02
CA PHE A 20 7.70 -1.77 -22.91
C PHE A 20 7.41 -1.40 -21.45
N VAL A 21 6.82 -2.33 -20.68
CA VAL A 21 6.49 -2.12 -19.26
C VAL A 21 7.75 -1.85 -18.44
N GLU A 22 8.85 -2.56 -18.72
CA GLU A 22 10.13 -2.35 -18.03
C GLU A 22 10.69 -0.95 -18.29
N ARG A 23 10.61 -0.46 -19.53
CA ARG A 23 11.05 0.90 -19.89
C ARG A 23 10.23 1.98 -19.20
N VAL A 24 8.90 1.85 -19.21
CA VAL A 24 8.01 2.77 -18.48
C VAL A 24 8.40 2.82 -17.00
N ARG A 25 8.61 1.65 -16.36
CA ARG A 25 9.03 1.55 -14.96
C ARG A 25 10.40 2.17 -14.71
N LYS A 26 11.35 1.99 -15.62
CA LYS A 26 12.70 2.55 -15.52
C LYS A 26 12.66 4.08 -15.57
N TYR A 27 11.90 4.65 -16.50
CA TYR A 27 11.80 6.09 -16.66
C TYR A 27 11.01 6.76 -15.55
N ALA A 28 9.91 6.15 -15.11
CA ALA A 28 9.07 6.67 -14.01
C ALA A 28 9.82 6.80 -12.67
N LYS A 29 11.00 6.17 -12.51
CA LYS A 29 11.88 6.37 -11.33
C LYS A 29 12.61 7.72 -11.33
N THR A 30 12.75 8.35 -12.49
CA THR A 30 13.61 9.54 -12.68
C THR A 30 12.89 10.73 -13.30
N MET A 31 11.70 10.53 -13.86
CA MET A 31 10.88 11.59 -14.48
C MET A 31 9.40 11.37 -14.19
N VAL A 32 8.56 12.35 -14.51
CA VAL A 32 7.11 12.26 -14.30
C VAL A 32 6.52 11.15 -15.19
N LEU A 33 5.48 10.48 -14.68
CA LEU A 33 4.93 9.28 -15.32
C LEU A 33 4.48 9.53 -16.77
N GLU A 34 3.91 10.71 -17.05
CA GLU A 34 3.47 11.07 -18.39
C GLU A 34 4.64 11.08 -19.38
N GLU A 35 5.72 11.79 -19.05
CA GLU A 35 6.94 11.84 -19.86
C GLU A 35 7.59 10.46 -19.97
N ALA A 36 7.57 9.67 -18.89
CA ALA A 36 8.10 8.31 -18.88
C ALA A 36 7.36 7.39 -19.86
N VAL A 37 6.02 7.47 -19.90
CA VAL A 37 5.19 6.68 -20.80
C VAL A 37 5.33 7.18 -22.23
N GLU A 38 5.28 8.49 -22.47
CA GLU A 38 5.48 9.04 -23.82
C GLU A 38 6.84 8.63 -24.41
N ARG A 39 7.91 8.77 -23.61
CA ARG A 39 9.25 8.39 -24.02
C ARG A 39 9.35 6.89 -24.32
N ALA A 40 8.81 6.04 -23.45
CA ALA A 40 8.80 4.60 -23.67
C ALA A 40 8.03 4.22 -24.95
N VAL A 41 6.88 4.86 -25.21
CA VAL A 41 6.10 4.63 -26.43
C VAL A 41 6.92 5.00 -27.68
N THR A 42 7.54 6.18 -27.68
CA THR A 42 8.35 6.64 -28.81
C THR A 42 9.56 5.74 -29.07
N GLU A 43 10.30 5.37 -28.04
CA GLU A 43 11.47 4.49 -28.18
C GLU A 43 11.06 3.08 -28.65
N CYS A 44 9.98 2.51 -28.11
CA CYS A 44 9.49 1.21 -28.53
C CYS A 44 9.00 1.19 -29.98
N ILE A 45 8.32 2.25 -30.46
CA ILE A 45 7.93 2.38 -31.87
C ILE A 45 9.17 2.40 -32.78
N ASN A 46 10.20 3.17 -32.40
CA ASN A 46 11.43 3.30 -33.18
C ASN A 46 12.25 2.01 -33.23
N GLU A 47 12.20 1.20 -32.17
CA GLU A 47 12.92 -0.07 -32.07
C GLU A 47 12.09 -1.29 -32.55
N GLU A 48 10.95 -1.04 -33.20
CA GLU A 48 10.03 -2.08 -33.70
C GLU A 48 9.44 -2.99 -32.60
N ILE A 49 9.40 -2.51 -31.34
CA ILE A 49 8.84 -3.20 -30.19
C ILE A 49 7.37 -2.80 -30.06
N LEU A 50 6.46 -3.76 -30.21
CA LEU A 50 5.01 -3.52 -30.10
C LEU A 50 4.50 -2.39 -31.05
N ARG A 51 5.27 -2.11 -32.11
CA ARG A 51 5.14 -0.91 -32.96
C ARG A 51 3.73 -0.70 -33.49
N ASP A 52 3.18 -1.69 -34.20
CA ASP A 52 1.85 -1.57 -34.82
C ASP A 52 0.72 -1.30 -33.81
N PHE A 53 0.88 -1.80 -32.58
CA PHE A 53 -0.08 -1.58 -31.51
C PHE A 53 0.08 -0.19 -30.90
N LEU A 54 1.31 0.23 -30.60
CA LEU A 54 1.61 1.52 -30.00
C LEU A 54 1.33 2.68 -30.95
N GLU A 55 1.60 2.53 -32.25
CA GLU A 55 1.27 3.55 -33.26
C GLU A 55 -0.25 3.79 -33.34
N LYS A 56 -1.05 2.71 -33.29
CA LYS A 56 -2.52 2.80 -33.38
C LYS A 56 -3.16 3.27 -32.08
N ASN A 57 -2.57 2.97 -30.92
CA ASN A 57 -3.20 3.15 -29.62
C ASN A 57 -2.44 4.13 -28.70
N ARG A 58 -1.51 4.95 -29.23
CA ARG A 58 -0.65 5.85 -28.43
C ARG A 58 -1.38 6.61 -27.32
N ALA A 59 -2.44 7.33 -27.69
CA ALA A 59 -3.19 8.16 -26.73
C ALA A 59 -3.88 7.32 -25.65
N GLU A 60 -4.42 6.17 -26.01
CA GLU A 60 -5.09 5.28 -25.06
C GLU A 60 -4.08 4.61 -24.12
N VAL A 61 -2.94 4.17 -24.64
CA VAL A 61 -1.86 3.59 -23.82
C VAL A 61 -1.35 4.61 -22.79
N ILE A 62 -1.11 5.86 -23.20
CA ILE A 62 -0.70 6.93 -22.27
C ILE A 62 -1.75 7.11 -21.17
N LYS A 63 -3.01 7.28 -21.56
CA LYS A 63 -4.12 7.49 -20.63
C LYS A 63 -4.29 6.33 -19.64
N VAL A 64 -4.27 5.09 -20.13
CA VAL A 64 -4.40 3.89 -19.30
C VAL A 64 -3.23 3.78 -18.33
N CYS A 65 -1.99 3.97 -18.79
CA CYS A 65 -0.82 3.90 -17.93
C CYS A 65 -0.85 4.97 -16.82
N LEU A 66 -1.25 6.20 -17.14
CA LEU A 66 -1.41 7.27 -16.15
C LEU A 66 -2.45 6.92 -15.08
N TYR A 67 -3.59 6.37 -15.51
CA TYR A 67 -4.66 6.01 -14.60
C TYR A 67 -4.29 4.82 -13.71
N GLU A 68 -3.80 3.73 -14.30
CA GLU A 68 -3.48 2.49 -13.59
C GLU A 68 -2.37 2.69 -12.56
N TYR A 69 -1.32 3.46 -12.89
CA TYR A 69 -0.24 3.73 -11.96
C TYR A 69 -0.72 4.56 -10.76
N ASN A 70 -1.53 5.60 -10.99
CA ASN A 70 -2.12 6.39 -9.91
C ASN A 70 -3.01 5.53 -9.01
N GLN A 71 -3.78 4.60 -9.58
CA GLN A 71 -4.57 3.65 -8.79
C GLN A 71 -3.68 2.69 -7.99
N GLU A 72 -2.59 2.18 -8.56
CA GLU A 72 -1.68 1.28 -7.86
C GLU A 72 -1.07 1.95 -6.63
N GLU A 73 -0.58 3.18 -6.78
CA GLU A 73 -0.04 3.99 -5.68
C GLU A 73 -1.11 4.29 -4.62
N HIS A 74 -2.32 4.67 -5.03
CA HIS A 74 -3.43 4.88 -4.11
C HIS A 74 -3.77 3.61 -3.31
N MET A 75 -3.81 2.45 -3.97
CA MET A 75 -4.08 1.18 -3.30
C MET A 75 -2.94 0.75 -2.36
N LYS A 76 -1.68 1.01 -2.71
CA LYS A 76 -0.55 0.78 -1.79
C LYS A 76 -0.70 1.62 -0.53
N PHE A 77 -0.96 2.91 -0.69
CA PHE A 77 -1.20 3.82 0.42
C PHE A 77 -2.35 3.34 1.31
N VAL A 78 -3.51 2.99 0.73
CA VAL A 78 -4.66 2.49 1.49
C VAL A 78 -4.33 1.18 2.24
N ARG A 79 -3.56 0.27 1.64
CA ARG A 79 -3.13 -0.97 2.31
C ARG A 79 -2.18 -0.70 3.47
N GLU A 80 -1.19 0.16 3.27
CA GLU A 80 -0.22 0.53 4.29
C GLU A 80 -0.89 1.25 5.46
N GLU A 81 -1.78 2.19 5.16
CA GLU A 81 -2.60 2.88 6.16
C GLU A 81 -3.52 1.92 6.90
N GLY A 82 -4.22 1.04 6.18
CA GLY A 82 -5.09 0.04 6.77
C GLY A 82 -4.33 -0.93 7.67
N PHE A 83 -3.12 -1.36 7.26
CA PHE A 83 -2.26 -2.20 8.07
C PHE A 83 -1.79 -1.47 9.34
N ARG A 84 -1.35 -0.21 9.20
CA ARG A 84 -0.91 0.62 10.33
C ARG A 84 -2.03 0.83 11.35
N GLN A 85 -3.21 1.22 10.87
CA GLN A 85 -4.39 1.42 11.72
C GLN A 85 -4.82 0.12 12.40
N GLY A 86 -4.84 -0.99 11.67
CA GLY A 86 -5.18 -2.31 12.21
C GLY A 86 -4.20 -2.77 13.28
N HIS A 87 -2.90 -2.61 13.05
CA HIS A 87 -1.86 -2.94 14.02
C HIS A 87 -2.00 -2.09 15.29
N GLU A 88 -2.13 -0.77 15.14
CA GLU A 88 -2.28 0.15 16.26
C GLU A 88 -3.56 -0.13 17.09
N GLN A 89 -4.68 -0.42 16.41
CA GLN A 89 -5.93 -0.80 17.07
C GLN A 89 -5.79 -2.15 17.80
N GLY A 90 -5.12 -3.13 17.19
CA GLY A 90 -4.83 -4.42 17.79
C GLY A 90 -4.00 -4.29 19.07
N THR A 91 -2.89 -3.56 19.01
CA THR A 91 -2.03 -3.31 20.19
C THR A 91 -2.82 -2.65 21.32
N LYS A 92 -3.61 -1.60 21.01
CA LYS A 92 -4.45 -0.93 22.02
C LYS A 92 -5.50 -1.85 22.62
N SER A 93 -6.11 -2.71 21.82
CA SER A 93 -7.10 -3.68 22.30
C SER A 93 -6.48 -4.68 23.27
N THR A 94 -5.31 -5.23 22.91
CA THR A 94 -4.56 -6.15 23.78
C THR A 94 -4.12 -5.48 25.08
N GLN A 95 -3.62 -4.24 25.02
CA GLN A 95 -3.25 -3.50 26.24
C GLN A 95 -4.47 -3.26 27.14
N LEU A 96 -5.61 -2.88 26.58
CA LEU A 96 -6.84 -2.68 27.34
C LEU A 96 -7.29 -3.97 28.05
N GLU A 97 -7.20 -5.11 27.36
CA GLU A 97 -7.55 -6.41 27.94
C GLU A 97 -6.57 -6.83 29.03
N ASN A 98 -5.28 -6.58 28.83
CA ASN A 98 -4.26 -6.83 29.86
C ASN A 98 -4.50 -5.97 31.11
N ILE A 99 -4.87 -4.70 30.95
CA ILE A 99 -5.24 -3.83 32.08
C ILE A 99 -6.43 -4.43 32.83
N LYS A 100 -7.51 -4.82 32.12
CA LYS A 100 -8.69 -5.43 32.75
C LYS A 100 -8.35 -6.71 33.51
N ASN A 101 -7.49 -7.56 32.95
CA ASN A 101 -7.07 -8.82 33.58
C ASN A 101 -6.20 -8.58 34.82
N LEU A 102 -5.28 -7.62 34.78
CA LEU A 102 -4.50 -7.22 35.95
C LEU A 102 -5.41 -6.70 37.06
N MET A 103 -6.33 -5.79 36.75
CA MET A 103 -7.29 -5.26 37.73
C MET A 103 -8.11 -6.38 38.39
N LYS A 104 -8.58 -7.38 37.62
CA LYS A 104 -9.34 -8.52 38.15
C LYS A 104 -8.50 -9.45 39.04
N ASN A 105 -7.28 -9.75 38.64
CA ASN A 105 -6.47 -10.78 39.30
C ASN A 105 -5.67 -10.25 40.49
N THR A 106 -5.30 -8.97 40.48
CA THR A 106 -4.46 -8.35 41.52
C THR A 106 -5.23 -7.41 42.45
N GLY A 107 -6.42 -6.95 42.03
CA GLY A 107 -7.16 -5.89 42.71
C GLY A 107 -6.60 -4.48 42.49
N TRP A 108 -5.58 -4.32 41.64
CA TRP A 108 -5.01 -3.01 41.30
C TRP A 108 -6.02 -2.11 40.60
N ASN A 109 -5.82 -0.79 40.77
CA ASN A 109 -6.56 0.18 39.99
C ASN A 109 -5.99 0.31 38.57
N ALA A 110 -6.71 1.02 37.69
CA ALA A 110 -6.33 1.16 36.29
C ALA A 110 -4.94 1.82 36.11
N LYS A 111 -4.59 2.83 36.93
CA LYS A 111 -3.30 3.52 36.84
C LYS A 111 -2.15 2.61 37.27
N GLU A 112 -2.32 1.87 38.34
CA GLU A 112 -1.34 0.87 38.80
C GLU A 112 -1.10 -0.21 37.75
N SER A 113 -2.19 -0.73 37.16
CA SER A 113 -2.12 -1.74 36.09
C SER A 113 -1.40 -1.20 34.84
N MET A 114 -1.68 0.04 34.43
CA MET A 114 -1.02 0.67 33.29
C MET A 114 0.47 0.94 33.54
N LYS A 115 0.82 1.39 34.76
CA LYS A 115 2.22 1.58 35.17
C LYS A 115 2.98 0.26 35.16
N ALA A 116 2.37 -0.84 35.62
CA ALA A 116 2.96 -2.17 35.58
C ALA A 116 3.19 -2.69 34.14
N LEU A 117 2.32 -2.30 33.20
CA LEU A 117 2.46 -2.60 31.77
C LEU A 117 3.41 -1.65 31.02
N GLY A 118 4.00 -0.65 31.71
CA GLY A 118 4.91 0.31 31.10
C GLY A 118 4.24 1.29 30.14
N ILE A 119 2.93 1.54 30.28
CA ILE A 119 2.20 2.47 29.41
C ILE A 119 2.57 3.92 29.80
N PRO A 120 3.08 4.73 28.84
CA PRO A 120 3.43 6.13 29.08
C PRO A 120 2.27 6.93 29.68
N GLU A 121 2.56 7.84 30.62
CA GLU A 121 1.52 8.63 31.31
C GLU A 121 0.64 9.43 30.34
N GLU A 122 1.21 9.93 29.25
CA GLU A 122 0.52 10.61 28.15
C GLU A 122 -0.56 9.76 27.45
N GLU A 123 -0.43 8.43 27.46
CA GLU A 123 -1.44 7.54 26.86
C GLU A 123 -2.46 7.03 27.88
N GLN A 124 -2.21 7.16 29.19
CA GLN A 124 -3.04 6.55 30.23
C GLN A 124 -4.47 7.10 30.27
N GLU A 125 -4.65 8.40 29.97
CA GLU A 125 -5.97 9.03 29.90
C GLU A 125 -6.86 8.38 28.83
N LYS A 126 -6.27 8.02 27.69
CA LYS A 126 -6.96 7.34 26.58
C LYS A 126 -7.52 5.98 27.00
N TYR A 127 -6.74 5.20 27.75
CA TYR A 127 -7.16 3.91 28.27
C TYR A 127 -8.20 4.05 29.40
N GLN A 128 -8.07 5.08 30.25
CA GLN A 128 -9.06 5.38 31.30
C GLN A 128 -10.44 5.67 30.71
N ASN A 129 -10.51 6.52 29.68
CA ASN A 129 -11.78 6.86 29.01
C ASN A 129 -12.44 5.61 28.41
N LYS A 130 -11.67 4.77 27.71
CA LYS A 130 -12.18 3.51 27.14
C LYS A 130 -12.65 2.48 28.18
N LEU A 131 -12.01 2.45 29.34
CA LEU A 131 -12.44 1.60 30.46
C LEU A 131 -13.75 2.07 31.09
N GLN A 132 -14.04 3.38 31.05
CA GLN A 132 -15.29 3.96 31.52
C GLN A 132 -16.44 3.75 30.52
N GLU A 133 -16.18 3.88 29.22
CA GLU A 133 -17.15 3.60 28.15
C GLU A 133 -17.64 2.14 28.15
N SER A 134 -16.80 1.18 28.56
CA SER A 134 -17.19 -0.24 28.66
C SER A 134 -18.11 -0.57 29.85
N LYS A 135 -18.45 0.41 30.70
CA LYS A 135 -19.31 0.22 31.89
C LYS A 135 -20.73 0.78 31.71
N GLN A 136 -21.06 1.30 30.53
CA GLN A 136 -22.36 1.86 30.16
C GLN A 136 -23.12 0.90 29.26
#